data_AF-A0A7W6XZT4-F1
#
_entry.id   AF-A0A7W6XZT4-F1
#
_cell.length_a   1.000
_cell.length_b   1.000
_cell.length_c   1.000
_cell.angle_alpha   90.00
_cell.angle_beta   90.00
_cell.angle_gamma   90.00
#
_symmetry.space_group_name_H-M   'P 1'
#
loop_
_entity.id
_entity.type
_entity.pdbx_description
1 polymer ?
#
loop_
_entity_poly.entity_id
_entity_poly.type
_entity_poly.pdbx_seq_one_letter_code
_entity_poly.pdbx_strand_id
1 'polypeptide(L)'
;MEPTVNGEARVLATDAALDLIAEIKRDHPEILFHQSGGCCDGSSPMCYPANEFMIGDSDVKLGEIGGVPVYISASQFEAWKHTQLIIDAYRAAAACSRSTTAARSAS
;
A
#
# COMPACT_ATOMS: atom_id res chain seq x y z
N MET A 1 1.52 -13.76 11.38
CA MET A 1 2.10 -12.41 11.47
C MET A 1 1.23 -11.57 12.40
N GLU A 2 1.83 -10.74 13.24
CA GLU A 2 1.08 -9.80 14.07
C GLU A 2 0.55 -8.64 13.22
N PRO A 3 -0.77 -8.37 13.23
CA PRO A 3 -1.39 -7.30 12.43
C PRO A 3 -1.06 -5.90 12.95
N THR A 4 -0.39 -5.82 14.09
CA THR A 4 -0.07 -4.57 14.79
C THR A 4 1.43 -4.38 14.98
N VAL A 5 1.85 -3.11 15.14
CA VAL A 5 3.17 -2.67 15.59
C VAL A 5 2.94 -1.66 16.70
N ASN A 6 3.60 -1.83 17.85
CA ASN A 6 3.45 -0.93 19.02
C ASN A 6 1.99 -0.74 19.50
N GLY A 7 1.12 -1.74 19.28
CA GLY A 7 -0.30 -1.68 19.67
C GLY A 7 -1.22 -1.02 18.63
N GLU A 8 -0.69 -0.54 17.51
CA GLU A 8 -1.46 0.07 16.42
C GLU A 8 -1.47 -0.80 15.17
N ALA A 9 -2.42 -0.57 14.26
CA ALA A 9 -2.44 -1.26 12.97
C ALA A 9 -1.12 -1.04 12.23
N ARG A 10 -0.60 -2.11 11.64
CA ARG A 10 0.68 -2.09 10.94
C ARG A 10 0.69 -1.21 9.70
N VAL A 11 -0.47 -1.05 9.05
CA VAL A 11 -0.66 -0.13 7.93
C VAL A 11 -1.82 0.81 8.22
N LEU A 12 -1.58 2.09 7.98
CA LEU A 12 -2.56 3.17 8.11
C LEU A 12 -2.63 3.96 6.80
N ALA A 13 -3.67 4.76 6.64
CA ALA A 13 -3.82 5.68 5.52
C ALA A 13 -4.16 7.09 6.04
N THR A 14 -3.67 8.11 5.35
CA THR A 14 -4.13 9.49 5.55
C THR A 14 -5.52 9.69 4.95
N ASP A 15 -6.21 10.75 5.37
CA ASP A 15 -7.52 11.11 4.80
C ASP A 15 -7.43 11.31 3.27
N ALA A 16 -6.35 11.93 2.78
CA ALA A 16 -6.12 12.12 1.36
C ALA A 16 -5.99 10.79 0.60
N ALA A 17 -5.35 9.78 1.20
CA ALA A 17 -5.27 8.45 0.63
C ALA A 17 -6.63 7.74 0.65
N LEU A 18 -7.41 7.88 1.73
CA LEU A 18 -8.76 7.32 1.82
C LEU A 18 -9.70 7.91 0.75
N ASP A 19 -9.64 9.22 0.52
CA ASP A 19 -10.40 9.90 -0.54
C ASP A 19 -10.03 9.38 -1.93
N LEU A 20 -8.74 9.20 -2.19
CA LEU A 20 -8.26 8.65 -3.46
C LEU A 20 -8.70 7.19 -3.65
N ILE A 21 -8.64 6.37 -2.60
CA ILE A 21 -9.14 4.99 -2.63
C ILE A 21 -10.64 4.97 -2.96
N ALA A 22 -11.43 5.83 -2.34
CA ALA A 22 -12.85 5.94 -2.63
C ALA A 22 -13.11 6.38 -4.08
N GLU A 23 -12.31 7.32 -4.61
CA GLU A 23 -12.37 7.73 -6.02
C GLU A 23 -12.10 6.55 -6.97
N ILE A 24 -11.01 5.81 -6.76
CA ILE A 24 -10.61 4.66 -7.59
C ILE A 24 -11.66 3.54 -7.53
N LYS A 25 -12.20 3.25 -6.34
CA LYS A 25 -13.18 2.17 -6.16
C LYS A 25 -14.50 2.38 -6.91
N ARG A 26 -14.81 3.62 -7.32
CA ARG A 26 -15.98 3.89 -8.18
C ARG A 26 -15.82 3.29 -9.58
N ASP A 27 -14.58 3.27 -10.09
CA ASP A 27 -14.26 2.74 -11.42
C ASP A 27 -13.75 1.28 -11.34
N HIS A 28 -13.05 0.93 -10.26
CA HIS A 28 -12.45 -0.38 -10.00
C HIS A 28 -12.81 -0.89 -8.60
N PRO A 29 -13.95 -1.59 -8.41
CA PRO A 29 -14.45 -1.94 -7.08
C PRO A 29 -13.54 -2.91 -6.32
N GLU A 30 -12.79 -3.74 -7.06
CA GLU A 30 -11.84 -4.71 -6.53
C GLU A 30 -10.41 -4.31 -6.86
N ILE A 31 -9.72 -3.73 -5.89
CA ILE A 31 -8.34 -3.28 -5.99
C ILE A 31 -7.52 -3.82 -4.82
N LEU A 32 -6.19 -3.78 -4.94
CA LEU A 32 -5.23 -4.07 -3.89
C LEU A 32 -4.05 -3.10 -3.97
N PHE A 33 -3.33 -2.93 -2.87
CA PHE A 33 -2.02 -2.29 -2.87
C PHE A 33 -0.92 -3.34 -2.75
N HIS A 34 0.17 -3.17 -3.48
CA HIS A 34 1.38 -3.97 -3.33
C HIS A 34 2.61 -3.08 -3.18
N GLN A 35 3.37 -3.33 -2.11
CA GLN A 35 4.66 -2.72 -1.85
C GLN A 35 5.77 -3.67 -2.31
N SER A 36 6.35 -3.36 -3.48
CA SER A 36 7.52 -4.09 -4.00
C SER A 36 8.81 -3.35 -3.67
N GLY A 37 9.90 -4.11 -3.44
CA GLY A 37 11.25 -3.58 -3.23
C GLY A 37 11.97 -3.34 -4.56
N GLY A 38 11.65 -2.26 -5.27
CA GLY A 38 12.23 -1.90 -6.58
C GLY A 38 13.16 -0.68 -6.55
N CYS A 39 14.18 -0.68 -7.42
CA CYS A 39 15.39 0.16 -7.34
C CYS A 39 15.29 1.59 -7.92
N CYS A 40 14.20 2.01 -8.57
CA CYS A 40 14.13 3.36 -9.19
C CYS A 40 13.05 4.34 -8.70
N ASP A 41 12.06 3.92 -7.91
CA ASP A 41 11.11 4.81 -7.21
C ASP A 41 10.88 4.39 -5.74
N GLY A 42 11.82 3.58 -5.21
CA GLY A 42 11.65 2.76 -4.01
C GLY A 42 11.05 3.49 -2.82
N SER A 43 9.76 3.23 -2.55
CA SER A 43 9.04 3.42 -1.26
C SER A 43 7.53 3.56 -1.44
N SER A 44 7.02 3.75 -2.65
CA SER A 44 5.61 4.05 -2.91
C SER A 44 4.78 2.78 -3.18
N PRO A 45 3.69 2.49 -2.42
CA PRO A 45 2.86 1.34 -2.69
C PRO A 45 2.00 1.55 -3.94
N MET A 46 1.97 0.54 -4.81
CA MET A 46 1.27 0.60 -6.09
C MET A 46 -0.14 0.01 -5.96
N CYS A 47 -1.14 0.67 -6.54
CA CYS A 47 -2.52 0.19 -6.59
C CYS A 47 -2.80 -0.58 -7.88
N TYR A 48 -3.41 -1.77 -7.79
CA TYR A 48 -3.76 -2.61 -8.93
C TYR A 48 -5.20 -3.13 -8.83
N PRO A 49 -5.91 -3.33 -9.95
CA PRO A 49 -7.10 -4.17 -9.99
C PRO A 49 -6.78 -5.59 -9.51
N ALA A 50 -7.65 -6.18 -8.70
CA ALA A 50 -7.40 -7.49 -8.08
C ALA A 50 -7.25 -8.65 -9.09
N ASN A 51 -7.81 -8.49 -10.29
CA ASN A 51 -7.72 -9.45 -11.39
C ASN A 51 -6.48 -9.26 -12.28
N GLU A 52 -5.74 -8.17 -12.12
CA GLU A 52 -4.56 -7.84 -12.95
C GLU A 52 -3.24 -8.05 -12.20
N PHE A 53 -3.27 -8.24 -10.89
CA PHE A 53 -2.09 -8.48 -10.06
C PHE A 53 -2.16 -9.83 -9.36
N MET A 54 -1.15 -10.67 -9.59
CA MET A 54 -1.02 -11.96 -8.91
C MET A 54 -0.20 -11.80 -7.63
N ILE A 55 -0.83 -12.07 -6.49
CA ILE A 55 -0.14 -12.15 -5.20
C ILE A 55 0.67 -13.45 -5.20
N GLY A 56 1.98 -13.34 -4.98
CA GLY A 56 2.86 -14.50 -4.88
C GLY A 56 2.79 -15.16 -3.50
N ASP A 57 3.20 -16.43 -3.41
CA ASP A 57 3.21 -17.21 -2.16
C ASP A 57 4.06 -16.57 -1.05
N SER A 58 5.04 -15.73 -1.43
CA SER A 58 5.92 -15.01 -0.52
C SER A 58 5.44 -13.60 -0.19
N ASP A 59 4.28 -13.17 -0.70
CA ASP A 59 3.71 -11.89 -0.34
C ASP A 59 3.00 -11.97 1.01
N VAL A 60 3.14 -10.89 1.77
CA VAL A 60 2.66 -10.77 3.14
C VAL A 60 1.56 -9.71 3.18
N LYS A 61 0.35 -10.08 3.60
CA LYS A 61 -0.73 -9.10 3.84
C LYS A 61 -0.44 -8.32 5.12
N LEU A 62 -0.20 -7.02 4.99
CA LEU A 62 0.07 -6.11 6.11
C LEU A 62 -1.20 -5.73 6.88
N GLY A 63 -2.31 -5.61 6.15
CA GLY A 63 -3.59 -5.14 6.68
C GLY A 63 -4.49 -4.61 5.58
N GLU A 64 -5.39 -3.70 5.94
CA GLU A 64 -6.35 -3.07 5.02
C GLU A 64 -6.47 -1.57 5.33
N ILE A 65 -6.64 -0.77 4.26
CA ILE A 65 -6.92 0.67 4.35
C ILE A 65 -8.12 0.99 3.45
N GLY A 66 -9.15 1.71 3.95
CA GLY A 66 -10.37 1.93 3.17
C GLY A 66 -11.08 0.64 2.69
N GLY A 67 -10.86 -0.47 3.41
CA GLY A 67 -11.32 -1.81 3.01
C GLY A 67 -10.59 -2.39 1.78
N VAL A 68 -9.38 -1.91 1.48
CA VAL A 68 -8.52 -2.39 0.40
C VAL A 68 -7.30 -3.09 1.01
N PRO A 69 -6.98 -4.33 0.62
CA PRO A 69 -5.86 -5.06 1.18
C PRO A 69 -4.51 -4.49 0.71
N VAL A 70 -3.54 -4.47 1.63
CA VAL A 70 -2.15 -4.04 1.37
C VAL A 70 -1.21 -5.22 1.55
N TYR A 71 -0.44 -5.52 0.51
CA TYR A 71 0.56 -6.58 0.47
C TYR A 71 1.97 -6.00 0.37
N ILE A 72 2.96 -6.76 0.82
CA ILE A 72 4.39 -6.46 0.69
C ILE A 72 5.15 -7.75 0.39
N SER A 73 6.24 -7.69 -0.37
CA SER A 73 7.07 -8.89 -0.57
C SER A 73 7.73 -9.34 0.74
N ALA A 74 7.92 -10.64 0.97
CA ALA A 74 8.60 -11.15 2.17
C ALA A 74 9.98 -10.51 2.40
N SER A 75 10.77 -10.29 1.34
CA SER A 75 12.09 -9.65 1.44
C SER A 75 12.00 -8.22 1.99
N GLN A 76 11.00 -7.45 1.54
CA GLN A 76 10.77 -6.09 2.00
C GLN A 76 10.12 -6.07 3.38
N PHE A 77 9.26 -7.06 3.67
CA PHE A 77 8.69 -7.25 5.00
C PHE A 77 9.77 -7.47 6.05
N GLU A 78 10.75 -8.34 5.81
CA GLU A 78 11.82 -8.57 6.78
C GLU A 78 12.61 -7.29 7.11
N ALA A 79 12.79 -6.41 6.12
CA ALA A 79 13.43 -5.11 6.34
C ALA A 79 12.56 -4.15 7.18
N TRP A 80 11.23 -4.22 7.06
CA TRP A 80 10.28 -3.24 7.62
C TRP A 80 9.35 -3.80 8.70
N LYS A 81 9.60 -5.03 9.19
CA LYS A 81 8.70 -5.72 10.13
C LYS A 81 8.53 -5.04 11.50
N HIS A 82 9.39 -4.07 11.82
CA HIS A 82 9.28 -3.25 13.04
C HIS A 82 8.78 -1.83 12.76
N THR A 83 8.34 -1.56 11.54
CA THR A 83 7.90 -0.26 11.07
C THR A 83 6.39 -0.26 10.85
N GLN A 84 5.73 0.82 11.26
CA GLN A 84 4.37 1.11 10.84
C GLN A 84 4.40 1.82 9.48
N LEU A 85 3.59 1.32 8.54
CA LEU A 85 3.47 1.86 7.19
C LEU A 85 2.31 2.85 7.14
N ILE A 86 2.58 4.13 6.86
CA ILE A 86 1.52 5.12 6.63
C ILE A 86 1.46 5.44 5.14
N ILE A 87 0.34 5.09 4.52
CA ILE A 87 0.02 5.37 3.12
C ILE A 87 -0.57 6.77 3.00
N ASP A 88 0.12 7.64 2.28
CA ASP A 88 -0.33 8.99 1.96
C ASP A 88 -0.49 9.16 0.45
N ALA A 89 -1.38 10.06 0.02
CA ALA A 89 -1.60 10.33 -1.40
C ALA A 89 -1.44 11.82 -1.69
N TYR A 90 -0.75 12.14 -2.79
CA TYR A 90 -0.62 13.50 -3.29
C TYR A 90 -0.88 13.49 -4.80
N ARG A 91 -1.43 14.56 -5.34
CA ARG A 91 -1.62 14.67 -6.79
C ARG A 91 -0.31 15.09 -7.44
N ALA A 92 0.37 14.17 -8.14
CA ALA A 92 1.48 14.55 -9.00
C ALA A 92 0.97 15.27 -10.27
N ALA A 93 1.57 16.41 -10.61
CA ALA A 93 1.28 17.10 -11.85
C ALA A 93 1.94 16.34 -13.03
N ALA A 94 1.10 15.63 -13.79
CA ALA A 94 1.41 14.93 -15.05
C ALA A 94 2.37 13.72 -14.99
N ALA A 95 1.80 12.51 -15.05
CA ALA A 95 1.99 11.53 -16.13
C ALA A 95 1.35 10.17 -15.76
N CYS A 96 0.65 9.57 -16.74
CA CYS A 96 0.30 8.16 -16.93
C CYS A 96 0.35 7.19 -15.72
N SER A 97 -0.79 6.54 -15.44
CA SER A 97 -1.13 5.66 -14.29
C SER A 97 -1.39 6.42 -12.96
N ARG A 98 -2.65 6.45 -12.53
CA ARG A 98 -3.13 7.27 -11.40
C ARG A 98 -2.84 6.63 -10.04
N SER A 99 -1.57 6.40 -9.70
CA SER A 99 -1.21 5.85 -8.39
C SER A 99 0.02 6.58 -7.84
N THR A 100 -0.20 7.64 -7.07
CA THR A 100 0.88 8.30 -6.32
C THR A 100 0.58 8.20 -4.84
N THR A 101 0.89 7.02 -4.31
CA THR A 101 0.83 6.71 -2.89
C THR A 101 2.25 6.71 -2.35
N ALA A 102 2.59 7.51 -1.33
CA ALA A 102 3.88 7.42 -0.65
C ALA A 102 3.71 6.70 0.69
N ALA A 103 4.60 5.75 1.00
CA ALA A 103 4.68 5.19 2.34
C ALA A 103 5.74 5.93 3.17
N ARG A 104 5.38 6.37 4.37
CA ARG A 104 6.33 6.89 5.37
C ARG A 104 6.44 5.92 6.54
N SER A 105 7.67 5.68 6.99
CA SER A 105 7.95 4.94 8.22
C SER A 105 7.76 5.85 9.42
N ALA A 106 6.87 5.50 10.34
CA ALA A 106 6.89 6.05 11.70
C ALA A 106 7.89 5.23 12.53
N SER A 107 8.84 5.92 13.19
CA SER A 107 9.79 5.33 14.15
C SER A 107 9.18 5.24 15.55
#